data_AF-A0A222VWS3-F1
#
_entry.id   AF-A0A222VWS3-F1
#
_cell.length_a   1.000
_cell.length_b   1.000
_cell.length_c   1.000
_cell.angle_alpha   90.00
_cell.angle_beta   90.00
_cell.angle_gamma   90.00
#
_symmetry.space_group_name_H-M   'P 1'
#
loop_
_entity.id
_entity.type
_entity.pdbx_description
1 polymer ?
#
loop_
_entity_poly.entity_id
_entity_poly.type
_entity_poly.pdbx_seq_one_letter_code
_entity_poly.pdbx_strand_id
1 'polypeptide(L)'
;MAEAGAPPNPNKSTQFTTVFRGYDQVQVDEHLKKLSKDYKQTARSRDEATAAVSDLTKALSYAQQELSEAKAALTRMVEDPAGPAAMSERVKTMMRLAEEEISDLRQKAEADASDTRAAADAYADKTREKARADAEEFAKQAEQRREELDQEAGQRRAAAEKQSADNIAAAEQASATKVADNEKVSADRIAAAEKSSQEKIVAAEKTSAEEIAALKGEAEKYAADLKATTKARTDELIADAEAKLAEATTMRSESIELRNRVAERLAASHTALQDALERLGPPPEAEMEAAAAAKKSAKQPA
;
A
#
# COMPACT_ATOMS: atom_id res chain seq x y z
N MET A 1 -14.40 87.62 37.00
CA MET A 1 -15.70 88.32 36.96
C MET A 1 -16.59 87.67 38.01
N ALA A 2 -17.28 88.44 38.84
CA ALA A 2 -18.25 87.92 39.80
C ALA A 2 -19.65 88.34 39.32
N GLU A 3 -20.49 87.37 38.98
CA GLU A 3 -21.82 87.64 38.45
C GLU A 3 -22.79 87.94 39.60
N ALA A 4 -23.26 89.19 39.66
CA ALA A 4 -24.15 89.65 40.72
C ALA A 4 -25.57 89.10 40.49
N GLY A 5 -25.86 87.93 41.06
CA GLY A 5 -27.18 87.31 41.02
C GLY A 5 -28.26 88.27 41.53
N ALA A 6 -29.15 88.69 40.63
CA ALA A 6 -30.19 89.66 40.95
C ALA A 6 -31.16 89.13 42.04
N PRO A 7 -31.63 89.99 42.96
CA PRO A 7 -32.53 89.55 44.02
C PRO A 7 -33.86 89.03 43.43
N PRO A 8 -34.40 87.90 43.92
CA PRO A 8 -35.65 87.34 43.43
C PRO A 8 -36.80 88.33 43.68
N ASN A 9 -37.35 88.88 42.60
CA ASN A 9 -38.35 89.94 42.65
C ASN A 9 -39.63 89.46 43.37
N PRO A 10 -39.96 89.99 44.57
CA PRO A 10 -40.90 89.34 45.49
C PRO A 10 -42.38 89.49 45.09
N ASN A 11 -42.70 90.39 44.16
CA ASN A 11 -44.07 90.81 43.87
C ASN A 11 -44.61 90.20 42.56
N LYS A 12 -44.76 88.88 42.51
CA LYS A 12 -45.80 88.25 41.67
C LYS A 12 -47.08 88.16 42.51
N SER A 13 -48.17 88.74 42.00
CA SER A 13 -49.40 88.98 42.76
C SER A 13 -50.03 87.71 43.33
N THR A 14 -49.93 87.53 44.66
CA THR A 14 -50.57 86.46 45.45
C THR A 14 -52.07 86.70 45.65
N GLN A 15 -52.79 86.96 44.55
CA GLN A 15 -54.24 87.06 44.56
C GLN A 15 -54.86 85.66 44.44
N PHE A 16 -55.64 85.27 45.45
CA PHE A 16 -56.37 84.01 45.43
C PHE A 16 -57.55 84.07 44.45
N THR A 17 -57.76 82.96 43.74
CA THR A 17 -58.90 82.76 42.84
C THR A 17 -60.19 82.88 43.65
N THR A 18 -61.19 83.59 43.11
CA THR A 18 -62.47 83.81 43.80
C THR A 18 -63.56 82.96 43.16
N VAL A 19 -64.26 82.20 44.01
CA VAL A 19 -65.40 81.33 43.68
C VAL A 19 -66.68 81.96 44.28
N PHE A 20 -67.85 81.37 44.03
CA PHE A 20 -69.10 81.89 44.56
C PHE A 20 -69.07 81.93 46.11
N ARG A 21 -69.10 83.15 46.67
CA ARG A 21 -69.02 83.48 48.11
C ARG A 21 -67.65 83.34 48.80
N GLY A 22 -66.51 83.33 48.09
CA GLY A 22 -65.21 83.49 48.75
C GLY A 22 -64.00 83.12 47.89
N TYR A 23 -62.80 83.12 48.49
CA TYR A 23 -61.61 82.56 47.86
C TYR A 23 -61.68 81.04 47.74
N ASP A 24 -60.98 80.48 46.76
CA ASP A 24 -60.78 79.04 46.63
C ASP A 24 -60.04 78.51 47.85
N GLN A 25 -60.75 77.73 48.66
CA GLN A 25 -60.25 77.16 49.90
C GLN A 25 -59.07 76.22 49.65
N VAL A 26 -59.05 75.47 48.53
CA VAL A 26 -57.96 74.54 48.20
C VAL A 26 -56.68 75.32 47.90
N GLN A 27 -56.78 76.37 47.07
CA GLN A 27 -55.64 77.23 46.74
C GLN A 27 -55.10 77.99 47.96
N VAL A 28 -55.99 78.47 48.84
CA VAL A 28 -55.59 79.10 50.12
C VAL A 28 -54.87 78.10 51.02
N ASP A 29 -55.41 76.89 51.17
CA ASP A 29 -54.83 75.83 51.99
C ASP A 29 -53.45 75.39 51.49
N GLU A 30 -53.27 75.23 50.19
CA GLU A 30 -51.96 74.91 49.59
C GLU A 30 -50.95 76.04 49.82
N HIS A 31 -51.37 77.30 49.68
CA HIS A 31 -50.51 78.44 49.97
C HIS A 31 -50.15 78.54 51.46
N LEU A 32 -51.08 78.25 52.38
CA LEU A 32 -50.82 78.20 53.82
C LEU A 32 -49.92 77.02 54.21
N LYS A 33 -50.11 75.84 53.60
CA LYS A 33 -49.22 74.67 53.76
C LYS A 33 -47.81 74.99 53.29
N LYS A 34 -47.67 75.65 52.13
CA LYS A 34 -46.38 76.13 51.62
C LYS A 34 -45.76 77.17 52.55
N LEU A 35 -46.47 78.23 52.92
CA LEU A 35 -45.98 79.27 53.82
C LEU A 35 -45.59 78.72 55.20
N SER A 36 -46.32 77.73 55.72
CA SER A 36 -45.94 77.03 56.96
C SER A 36 -44.66 76.20 56.81
N LYS A 37 -44.45 75.55 55.66
CA LYS A 37 -43.20 74.84 55.35
C LYS A 37 -42.03 75.82 55.22
N ASP A 38 -42.21 76.88 54.43
CA ASP A 38 -41.19 77.89 54.16
C ASP A 38 -40.80 78.62 55.47
N TYR A 39 -41.77 79.01 56.30
CA TYR A 39 -41.51 79.57 57.63
C TYR A 39 -40.76 78.60 58.56
N LYS A 40 -41.11 77.31 58.58
CA LYS A 40 -40.39 76.28 59.35
C LYS A 40 -38.95 76.08 58.85
N GLN A 41 -38.73 76.21 57.53
CA GLN A 41 -37.40 76.15 56.94
C GLN A 41 -36.57 77.40 57.31
N THR A 42 -37.13 78.60 57.18
CA THR A 42 -36.46 79.85 57.57
C THR A 42 -36.17 79.91 59.07
N ALA A 43 -37.07 79.41 59.92
CA ALA A 43 -36.84 79.29 61.36
C ALA A 43 -35.66 78.37 61.67
N ARG A 44 -35.58 77.19 61.04
CA ARG A 44 -34.42 76.28 61.18
C ARG A 44 -33.12 76.93 60.73
N SER A 45 -33.08 77.53 59.54
CA SER A 45 -31.87 78.19 59.03
C SER A 45 -31.46 79.40 59.87
N ARG A 46 -32.41 80.10 60.50
CA ARG A 46 -32.13 81.14 61.50
C ARG A 46 -31.48 80.53 62.74
N ASP A 47 -32.06 79.46 63.28
CA ASP A 47 -31.59 78.84 64.52
C ASP A 47 -30.19 78.24 64.33
N GLU A 48 -29.96 77.54 63.21
CA GLU A 48 -28.66 77.08 62.72
C GLU A 48 -27.65 78.24 62.59
N ALA A 49 -28.05 79.36 61.97
CA ALA A 49 -27.18 80.54 61.86
C ALA A 49 -26.88 81.19 63.22
N THR A 50 -27.83 81.23 64.16
CA THR A 50 -27.57 81.75 65.51
C THR A 50 -26.65 80.85 66.33
N ALA A 51 -26.72 79.52 66.16
CA ALA A 51 -25.77 78.59 66.74
C ALA A 51 -24.36 78.81 66.16
N ALA A 52 -24.24 78.92 64.84
CA ALA A 52 -22.97 79.22 64.17
C ALA A 52 -22.37 80.57 64.62
N VAL A 53 -23.19 81.61 64.78
CA VAL A 53 -22.75 82.92 65.32
C VAL A 53 -22.30 82.79 66.77
N SER A 54 -23.01 82.02 67.62
CA SER A 54 -22.57 81.70 68.99
C SER A 54 -21.17 81.08 68.99
N ASP A 55 -20.94 80.07 68.15
CA ASP A 55 -19.73 79.27 68.20
C ASP A 55 -18.53 79.97 67.55
N LEU A 56 -18.77 80.76 66.49
CA LEU A 56 -17.80 81.72 65.96
C LEU A 56 -17.45 82.82 66.98
N THR A 57 -18.41 83.27 67.79
CA THR A 57 -18.13 84.27 68.84
C THR A 57 -17.25 83.68 69.95
N LYS A 58 -17.49 82.42 70.35
CA LYS A 58 -16.61 81.69 71.27
C LYS A 58 -15.20 81.55 70.68
N ALA A 59 -15.08 81.04 69.45
CA ALA A 59 -13.81 80.88 68.77
C ALA A 59 -13.04 82.20 68.62
N LEU A 60 -13.73 83.30 68.30
CA LEU A 60 -13.15 84.65 68.27
C LEU A 60 -12.62 85.06 69.65
N SER A 61 -13.37 84.83 70.72
CA SER A 61 -12.95 85.20 72.08
C SER A 61 -11.74 84.40 72.56
N TYR A 62 -11.65 83.10 72.26
CA TYR A 62 -10.47 82.28 72.52
C TYR A 62 -9.26 82.78 71.72
N ALA A 63 -9.41 82.98 70.40
CA ALA A 63 -8.33 83.48 69.55
C ALA A 63 -7.85 84.89 69.98
N GLN A 64 -8.75 85.76 70.48
CA GLN A 64 -8.38 87.07 71.05
C GLN A 64 -7.60 86.92 72.36
N GLN A 65 -7.98 85.99 73.24
CA GLN A 65 -7.24 85.69 74.47
C GLN A 65 -5.84 85.15 74.14
N GLU A 66 -5.75 84.09 73.32
CA GLU A 66 -4.48 83.47 72.89
C GLU A 66 -3.55 84.51 72.24
N LEU A 67 -4.08 85.38 71.37
CA LEU A 67 -3.31 86.46 70.74
C LEU A 67 -2.84 87.52 71.74
N SER A 68 -3.57 87.75 72.84
CA SER A 68 -3.13 88.64 73.92
C SER A 68 -2.02 88.00 74.78
N GLU A 69 -2.14 86.70 75.08
CA GLU A 69 -1.14 85.94 75.84
C GLU A 69 0.16 85.76 75.04
N ALA A 70 0.05 85.43 73.74
CA ALA A 70 1.19 85.33 72.83
C ALA A 70 1.92 86.68 72.66
N LYS A 71 1.18 87.81 72.60
CA LYS A 71 1.79 89.14 72.62
C LYS A 71 2.53 89.42 73.93
N ALA A 72 1.92 89.11 75.07
CA ALA A 72 2.56 89.31 76.37
C ALA A 72 3.81 88.42 76.56
N ALA A 73 3.80 87.20 76.03
CA ALA A 73 4.98 86.32 75.99
C ALA A 73 6.08 86.89 75.07
N LEU A 74 5.72 87.37 73.88
CA LEU A 74 6.66 87.97 72.93
C LEU A 74 7.30 89.25 73.49
N THR A 75 6.53 90.14 74.13
CA THR A 75 7.06 91.35 74.77
C THR A 75 8.13 90.99 75.81
N ARG A 76 7.86 90.05 76.72
CA ARG A 76 8.84 89.57 77.71
C ARG A 76 10.09 88.98 77.06
N MET A 77 9.93 88.25 75.96
CA MET A 77 11.05 87.65 75.20
C MET A 77 11.90 88.69 74.46
N VAL A 78 11.33 89.84 74.10
CA VAL A 78 12.06 90.97 73.49
C VAL A 78 12.73 91.86 74.55
N GLU A 79 12.11 92.01 75.72
CA GLU A 79 12.65 92.80 76.84
C GLU A 79 13.83 92.11 77.54
N ASP A 80 13.78 90.79 77.75
CA ASP A 80 14.91 89.98 78.23
C ASP A 80 15.12 88.72 77.37
N PRO A 81 15.84 88.83 76.23
CA PRO A 81 16.12 87.71 75.34
C PRO A 81 17.17 86.72 75.89
N ALA A 82 17.84 87.05 77.00
CA ALA A 82 18.78 86.15 77.69
C ALA A 82 18.11 85.38 78.85
N GLY A 83 16.98 85.89 79.34
CA GLY A 83 16.27 85.38 80.51
C GLY A 83 15.73 83.95 80.37
N PRO A 84 15.49 83.24 81.49
CA PRO A 84 15.00 81.86 81.48
C PRO A 84 13.68 81.67 80.71
N ALA A 85 12.81 82.68 80.70
CA ALA A 85 11.55 82.64 79.95
C ALA A 85 11.77 82.65 78.42
N ALA A 86 12.60 83.58 77.92
CA ALA A 86 12.95 83.65 76.50
C ALA A 86 13.63 82.38 75.99
N MET A 87 14.53 81.81 76.79
CA MET A 87 15.19 80.53 76.49
C MET A 87 14.18 79.37 76.47
N SER A 88 13.22 79.35 77.40
CA SER A 88 12.17 78.32 77.45
C SER A 88 11.26 78.33 76.22
N GLU A 89 10.82 79.52 75.77
CA GLU A 89 10.02 79.65 74.53
C GLU A 89 10.85 79.35 73.27
N ARG A 90 12.14 79.70 73.24
CA ARG A 90 13.05 79.28 72.17
C ARG A 90 13.19 77.75 72.11
N VAL A 91 13.31 77.06 73.25
CA VAL A 91 13.38 75.59 73.28
C VAL A 91 12.07 74.97 72.79
N LYS A 92 10.90 75.45 73.26
CA LYS A 92 9.59 74.98 72.76
C LYS A 92 9.43 75.16 71.24
N THR A 93 9.81 76.33 70.72
CA THR A 93 9.71 76.60 69.26
C THR A 93 10.69 75.77 68.46
N MET A 94 11.89 75.49 68.99
CA MET A 94 12.86 74.57 68.38
C MET A 94 12.35 73.10 68.41
N MET A 95 11.69 72.67 69.48
CA MET A 95 11.08 71.33 69.54
C MET A 95 9.93 71.20 68.54
N ARG A 96 9.03 72.18 68.44
CA ARG A 96 7.96 72.19 67.41
C ARG A 96 8.54 72.14 65.99
N LEU A 97 9.58 72.92 65.71
CA LEU A 97 10.26 72.90 64.41
C LEU A 97 10.89 71.52 64.11
N ALA A 98 11.49 70.86 65.11
CA ALA A 98 12.03 69.51 64.95
C ALA A 98 10.92 68.45 64.76
N GLU A 99 9.78 68.58 65.44
CA GLU A 99 8.60 67.72 65.24
C GLU A 99 7.99 67.89 63.84
N GLU A 100 7.93 69.13 63.34
CA GLU A 100 7.54 69.47 61.97
C GLU A 100 8.53 68.90 60.94
N GLU A 101 9.84 69.07 61.15
CA GLU A 101 10.88 68.49 60.27
C GLU A 101 10.85 66.95 60.27
N ILE A 102 10.63 66.30 61.42
CA ILE A 102 10.46 64.84 61.52
C ILE A 102 9.19 64.37 60.82
N SER A 103 8.09 65.14 60.88
CA SER A 103 6.86 64.87 60.12
C SER A 103 7.12 64.94 58.62
N ASP A 104 7.76 66.01 58.17
CA ASP A 104 8.14 66.25 56.77
C ASP A 104 9.06 65.15 56.21
N LEU A 105 10.07 64.74 56.99
CA LEU A 105 10.99 63.66 56.62
C LEU A 105 10.27 62.30 56.55
N ARG A 106 9.31 62.03 57.43
CA ARG A 106 8.47 60.81 57.37
C ARG A 106 7.54 60.81 56.15
N GLN A 107 6.91 61.94 55.84
CA GLN A 107 6.05 62.07 54.67
C GLN A 107 6.85 61.88 53.37
N LYS A 108 8.04 62.48 53.27
CA LYS A 108 8.96 62.29 52.14
C LYS A 108 9.41 60.83 52.04
N ALA A 109 9.84 60.20 53.14
CA ALA A 109 10.29 58.81 53.13
C ALA A 109 9.18 57.81 52.74
N GLU A 110 7.93 58.00 53.16
CA GLU A 110 6.84 57.12 52.72
C GLU A 110 6.41 57.41 51.26
N ALA A 111 6.51 58.66 50.79
CA ALA A 111 6.32 58.98 49.38
C ALA A 111 7.39 58.33 48.50
N ASP A 112 8.68 58.48 48.83
CA ASP A 112 9.81 57.85 48.14
C ASP A 112 9.68 56.31 48.14
N ALA A 113 9.23 55.73 49.27
CA ALA A 113 8.97 54.29 49.38
C ALA A 113 7.76 53.83 48.55
N SER A 114 6.69 54.64 48.50
CA SER A 114 5.51 54.40 47.66
C SER A 114 5.88 54.44 46.17
N ASP A 115 6.59 55.47 45.73
CA ASP A 115 7.01 55.64 44.33
C ASP A 115 8.01 54.55 43.92
N THR A 116 8.91 54.15 44.82
CA THR A 116 9.82 53.02 44.60
C THR A 116 9.07 51.69 44.43
N ARG A 117 8.04 51.43 45.26
CA ARG A 117 7.17 50.24 45.11
C ARG A 117 6.41 50.28 43.79
N ALA A 118 5.75 51.40 43.48
CA ALA A 118 4.98 51.57 42.26
C ALA A 118 5.84 51.42 40.98
N ALA A 119 7.07 51.93 41.00
CA ALA A 119 8.03 51.75 39.91
C ALA A 119 8.49 50.29 39.76
N ALA A 120 8.70 49.59 40.87
CA ALA A 120 9.07 48.16 40.87
C ALA A 120 7.93 47.27 40.38
N ASP A 121 6.69 47.52 40.82
CA ASP A 121 5.50 46.79 40.38
C ASP A 121 5.22 47.03 38.89
N ALA A 122 5.28 48.28 38.43
CA ALA A 122 5.12 48.62 37.01
C ALA A 122 6.22 47.99 36.12
N TYR A 123 7.47 47.87 36.63
CA TYR A 123 8.53 47.15 35.95
C TYR A 123 8.27 45.64 35.91
N ALA A 124 7.81 45.05 37.02
CA ALA A 124 7.49 43.63 37.12
C ALA A 124 6.35 43.23 36.17
N ASP A 125 5.27 44.02 36.12
CA ASP A 125 4.14 43.76 35.23
C ASP A 125 4.50 43.98 33.76
N LYS A 126 5.23 45.05 33.41
CA LYS A 126 5.77 45.22 32.05
C LYS A 126 6.70 44.09 31.62
N THR A 127 7.41 43.46 32.57
CA THR A 127 8.23 42.27 32.31
C THR A 127 7.37 41.01 32.11
N ARG A 128 6.30 40.85 32.91
CA ARG A 128 5.31 39.75 32.76
C ARG A 128 4.54 39.85 31.44
N GLU A 129 4.13 41.06 31.03
CA GLU A 129 3.44 41.31 29.75
C GLU A 129 4.32 40.94 28.56
N LYS A 130 5.60 41.37 28.55
CA LYS A 130 6.57 40.94 27.54
C LYS A 130 6.74 39.43 27.51
N ALA A 131 7.02 38.80 28.65
CA ALA A 131 7.21 37.35 28.72
C ALA A 131 5.97 36.55 28.25
N ARG A 132 4.75 37.10 28.41
CA ARG A 132 3.52 36.54 27.84
C ARG A 132 3.45 36.73 26.33
N ALA A 133 3.71 37.94 25.82
CA ALA A 133 3.72 38.23 24.39
C ALA A 133 4.75 37.39 23.63
N ASP A 134 5.97 37.30 24.16
CA ASP A 134 7.06 36.47 23.63
C ASP A 134 6.65 34.98 23.60
N ALA A 135 6.06 34.48 24.69
CA ALA A 135 5.57 33.09 24.77
C ALA A 135 4.40 32.81 23.81
N GLU A 136 3.48 33.76 23.64
CA GLU A 136 2.42 33.68 22.64
C GLU A 136 2.96 33.69 21.20
N GLU A 137 4.00 34.47 20.92
CA GLU A 137 4.64 34.48 19.60
C GLU A 137 5.34 33.14 19.33
N PHE A 138 6.14 32.64 20.27
CA PHE A 138 6.78 31.32 20.14
C PHE A 138 5.76 30.18 20.01
N ALA A 139 4.61 30.27 20.69
CA ALA A 139 3.51 29.30 20.52
C ALA A 139 2.95 29.32 19.08
N LYS A 140 2.68 30.51 18.53
CA LYS A 140 2.19 30.69 17.15
C LYS A 140 3.22 30.22 16.12
N GLN A 141 4.50 30.56 16.31
CA GLN A 141 5.61 30.09 15.45
C GLN A 141 5.75 28.55 15.50
N ALA A 142 5.62 27.93 16.69
CA ALA A 142 5.69 26.48 16.84
C ALA A 142 4.47 25.76 16.23
N GLU A 143 3.28 26.35 16.31
CA GLU A 143 2.07 25.85 15.66
C GLU A 143 2.20 25.90 14.14
N GLN A 144 2.55 27.06 13.57
CA GLN A 144 2.82 27.23 12.14
C GLN A 144 3.89 26.24 11.65
N ARG A 145 5.00 26.10 12.38
CA ARG A 145 6.08 25.18 11.99
C ARG A 145 5.66 23.71 12.06
N ARG A 146 4.70 23.35 12.93
CA ARG A 146 4.08 22.01 12.94
C ARG A 146 3.17 21.83 11.73
N GLU A 147 2.33 22.79 11.40
CA GLU A 147 1.46 22.73 10.21
C GLU A 147 2.28 22.59 8.92
N GLU A 148 3.37 23.35 8.77
CA GLU A 148 4.32 23.21 7.66
C GLU A 148 4.90 21.79 7.56
N LEU A 149 5.35 21.22 8.68
CA LEU A 149 5.95 19.88 8.74
C LEU A 149 4.93 18.77 8.49
N ASP A 150 3.70 18.90 9.01
CA ASP A 150 2.61 17.95 8.78
C ASP A 150 2.15 18.00 7.30
N GLN A 151 2.12 19.19 6.68
CA GLN A 151 1.89 19.35 5.23
C GLN A 151 3.03 18.76 4.40
N GLU A 152 4.30 19.03 4.74
CA GLU A 152 5.46 18.47 4.04
C GLU A 152 5.50 16.94 4.15
N ALA A 153 5.23 16.39 5.35
CA ALA A 153 5.12 14.95 5.56
C ALA A 153 3.90 14.33 4.85
N GLY A 154 2.82 15.08 4.64
CA GLY A 154 1.70 14.69 3.77
C GLY A 154 2.11 14.60 2.30
N GLN A 155 2.74 15.67 1.78
CA GLN A 155 3.21 15.72 0.39
C GLN A 155 4.27 14.65 0.09
N ARG A 156 5.25 14.46 0.99
CA ARG A 156 6.26 13.40 0.86
C ARG A 156 5.66 12.00 0.86
N ARG A 157 4.63 11.72 1.67
CA ARG A 157 3.90 10.44 1.64
C ARG A 157 3.15 10.25 0.32
N ALA A 158 2.34 11.22 -0.10
CA ALA A 158 1.61 11.14 -1.37
C ALA A 158 2.55 10.96 -2.59
N ALA A 159 3.71 11.62 -2.58
CA ALA A 159 4.74 11.45 -3.61
C ALA A 159 5.37 10.05 -3.59
N ALA A 160 5.69 9.51 -2.41
CA ALA A 160 6.25 8.16 -2.26
C ALA A 160 5.22 7.06 -2.59
N GLU A 161 3.96 7.23 -2.20
CA GLU A 161 2.83 6.35 -2.56
C GLU A 161 2.61 6.33 -4.07
N LYS A 162 2.61 7.50 -4.72
CA LYS A 162 2.54 7.59 -6.18
C LYS A 162 3.75 6.91 -6.84
N GLN A 163 4.97 7.21 -6.41
CA GLN A 163 6.18 6.60 -6.97
C GLN A 163 6.18 5.07 -6.78
N SER A 164 5.66 4.57 -5.66
CA SER A 164 5.46 3.14 -5.43
C SER A 164 4.46 2.53 -6.42
N ALA A 165 3.30 3.17 -6.64
CA ALA A 165 2.31 2.74 -7.62
C ALA A 165 2.84 2.77 -9.07
N ASP A 166 3.54 3.84 -9.46
CA ASP A 166 4.19 3.98 -10.76
C ASP A 166 5.25 2.88 -10.97
N ASN A 167 6.05 2.56 -9.95
CA ASN A 167 7.03 1.48 -9.97
C ASN A 167 6.38 0.08 -10.08
N ILE A 168 5.28 -0.16 -9.35
CA ILE A 168 4.53 -1.43 -9.41
C ILE A 168 3.94 -1.62 -10.81
N ALA A 169 3.25 -0.61 -11.36
CA ALA A 169 2.70 -0.67 -12.71
C ALA A 169 3.78 -0.89 -13.78
N ALA A 170 4.96 -0.26 -13.65
CA ALA A 170 6.10 -0.51 -14.53
C ALA A 170 6.65 -1.94 -14.40
N ALA A 171 6.73 -2.49 -13.19
CA ALA A 171 7.16 -3.86 -12.94
C ALA A 171 6.15 -4.90 -13.48
N GLU A 172 4.84 -4.64 -13.35
CA GLU A 172 3.76 -5.45 -13.92
C GLU A 172 3.85 -5.46 -15.45
N GLN A 173 3.95 -4.30 -16.10
CA GLN A 173 4.12 -4.19 -17.56
C GLN A 173 5.40 -4.90 -18.05
N ALA A 174 6.52 -4.74 -17.33
CA ALA A 174 7.78 -5.41 -17.66
C ALA A 174 7.71 -6.93 -17.46
N SER A 175 6.94 -7.42 -16.48
CA SER A 175 6.74 -8.87 -16.29
C SER A 175 5.79 -9.46 -17.34
N ALA A 176 4.66 -8.81 -17.64
CA ALA A 176 3.74 -9.21 -18.70
C ALA A 176 4.41 -9.26 -20.08
N THR A 177 5.25 -8.28 -20.41
CA THR A 177 6.05 -8.27 -21.65
C THR A 177 7.00 -9.47 -21.70
N LYS A 178 7.74 -9.74 -20.60
CA LYS A 178 8.63 -10.90 -20.51
C LYS A 178 7.89 -12.23 -20.59
N VAL A 179 6.67 -12.35 -20.07
CA VAL A 179 5.85 -13.55 -20.21
C VAL A 179 5.47 -13.75 -21.68
N ALA A 180 4.89 -12.72 -22.33
CA ALA A 180 4.49 -12.80 -23.73
C ALA A 180 5.67 -13.11 -24.69
N ASP A 181 6.87 -12.60 -24.42
CA ASP A 181 8.06 -12.91 -25.22
C ASP A 181 8.60 -14.32 -24.95
N ASN A 182 8.52 -14.83 -23.72
CA ASN A 182 8.85 -16.24 -23.44
C ASN A 182 7.82 -17.20 -24.04
N GLU A 183 6.53 -16.85 -24.05
CA GLU A 183 5.47 -17.61 -24.70
C GLU A 183 5.75 -17.76 -26.20
N LYS A 184 6.05 -16.64 -26.91
CA LYS A 184 6.47 -16.68 -28.33
C LYS A 184 7.69 -17.57 -28.54
N VAL A 185 8.77 -17.34 -27.79
CA VAL A 185 10.02 -18.14 -27.90
C VAL A 185 9.77 -19.62 -27.58
N SER A 186 8.82 -19.96 -26.71
CA SER A 186 8.41 -21.35 -26.47
C SER A 186 7.62 -21.94 -27.63
N ALA A 187 6.70 -21.18 -28.22
CA ALA A 187 5.91 -21.60 -29.38
C ALA A 187 6.80 -21.81 -30.62
N ASP A 188 7.73 -20.88 -30.90
CA ASP A 188 8.71 -20.99 -31.97
C ASP A 188 9.60 -22.23 -31.80
N ARG A 189 10.02 -22.54 -30.56
CA ARG A 189 10.79 -23.76 -30.25
C ARG A 189 9.98 -25.03 -30.43
N ILE A 190 8.70 -25.04 -30.05
CA ILE A 190 7.79 -26.17 -30.26
C ILE A 190 7.59 -26.41 -31.76
N ALA A 191 7.23 -25.37 -32.53
CA ALA A 191 7.05 -25.47 -33.98
C ALA A 191 8.34 -25.93 -34.72
N ALA A 192 9.52 -25.45 -34.29
CA ALA A 192 10.80 -25.90 -34.83
C ALA A 192 11.11 -27.37 -34.47
N ALA A 193 10.77 -27.81 -33.26
CA ALA A 193 10.94 -29.19 -32.83
C ALA A 193 9.98 -30.15 -33.55
N GLU A 194 8.71 -29.76 -33.72
CA GLU A 194 7.72 -30.50 -34.50
C GLU A 194 8.16 -30.64 -35.96
N LYS A 195 8.59 -29.55 -36.60
CA LYS A 195 9.13 -29.56 -37.97
C LYS A 195 10.35 -30.49 -38.10
N SER A 196 11.31 -30.42 -37.16
CA SER A 196 12.46 -31.33 -37.16
C SER A 196 12.07 -32.79 -36.89
N SER A 197 11.00 -33.04 -36.13
CA SER A 197 10.45 -34.38 -35.90
C SER A 197 9.81 -34.93 -37.17
N GLN A 198 8.98 -34.13 -37.85
CA GLN A 198 8.37 -34.49 -39.13
C GLN A 198 9.43 -34.77 -40.21
N GLU A 199 10.47 -33.93 -40.31
CA GLU A 199 11.60 -34.15 -41.24
C GLU A 199 12.32 -35.48 -40.96
N LYS A 200 12.50 -35.85 -39.69
CA LYS A 200 13.10 -37.15 -39.30
C LYS A 200 12.18 -38.33 -39.58
N ILE A 201 10.86 -38.19 -39.37
CA ILE A 201 9.87 -39.23 -39.68
C ILE A 201 9.86 -39.48 -41.19
N VAL A 202 9.74 -38.44 -42.02
CA VAL A 202 9.76 -38.58 -43.49
C VAL A 202 11.09 -39.15 -43.99
N ALA A 203 12.22 -38.80 -43.36
CA ALA A 203 13.51 -39.40 -43.69
C ALA A 203 13.56 -40.90 -43.34
N ALA A 204 13.05 -41.31 -42.17
CA ALA A 204 13.00 -42.71 -41.74
C ALA A 204 11.98 -43.56 -42.54
N GLU A 205 10.85 -42.98 -42.92
CA GLU A 205 9.89 -43.57 -43.86
C GLU A 205 10.54 -43.79 -45.23
N LYS A 206 11.32 -42.82 -45.72
CA LYS A 206 12.07 -42.96 -46.98
C LYS A 206 13.14 -44.06 -46.89
N THR A 207 13.97 -44.10 -45.85
CA THR A 207 15.01 -45.14 -45.73
C THR A 207 14.41 -46.52 -45.53
N SER A 208 13.35 -46.66 -44.73
CA SER A 208 12.66 -47.95 -44.57
C SER A 208 11.94 -48.40 -45.85
N ALA A 209 11.39 -47.48 -46.65
CA ALA A 209 10.87 -47.80 -47.98
C ALA A 209 11.99 -48.25 -48.96
N GLU A 210 13.16 -47.63 -48.91
CA GLU A 210 14.34 -48.03 -49.69
C GLU A 210 14.89 -49.40 -49.25
N GLU A 211 14.95 -49.68 -47.94
CA GLU A 211 15.30 -50.98 -47.37
C GLU A 211 14.30 -52.08 -47.74
N ILE A 212 12.99 -51.81 -47.63
CA ILE A 212 11.93 -52.74 -48.03
C ILE A 212 11.99 -53.02 -49.55
N ALA A 213 12.26 -52.00 -50.36
CA ALA A 213 12.44 -52.18 -51.81
C ALA A 213 13.70 -53.00 -52.14
N ALA A 214 14.81 -52.77 -51.44
CA ALA A 214 16.04 -53.54 -51.58
C ALA A 214 15.85 -55.01 -51.19
N LEU A 215 15.31 -55.27 -49.99
CA LEU A 215 14.98 -56.62 -49.50
C LEU A 215 14.00 -57.36 -50.42
N LYS A 216 13.00 -56.65 -50.97
CA LYS A 216 12.08 -57.22 -51.98
C LYS A 216 12.81 -57.57 -53.28
N GLY A 217 13.70 -56.70 -53.76
CA GLY A 217 14.53 -56.97 -54.94
C GLY A 217 15.51 -58.12 -54.75
N GLU A 218 16.08 -58.28 -53.55
CA GLU A 218 16.92 -59.42 -53.19
C GLU A 218 16.10 -60.72 -53.06
N ALA A 219 14.92 -60.67 -52.44
CA ALA A 219 14.00 -61.81 -52.38
C ALA A 219 13.50 -62.23 -53.78
N GLU A 220 13.25 -61.28 -54.68
CA GLU A 220 12.89 -61.56 -56.09
C GLU A 220 14.06 -62.18 -56.87
N LYS A 221 15.29 -61.69 -56.69
CA LYS A 221 16.50 -62.33 -57.25
C LYS A 221 16.69 -63.74 -56.69
N TYR A 222 16.65 -63.92 -55.38
CA TYR A 222 16.79 -65.23 -54.75
C TYR A 222 15.70 -66.22 -55.20
N ALA A 223 14.46 -65.75 -55.35
CA ALA A 223 13.37 -66.56 -55.90
C ALA A 223 13.55 -66.88 -57.40
N ALA A 224 14.20 -66.01 -58.18
CA ALA A 224 14.56 -66.26 -59.57
C ALA A 224 15.73 -67.25 -59.68
N ASP A 225 16.80 -67.09 -58.90
CA ASP A 225 17.96 -67.98 -58.84
C ASP A 225 17.57 -69.38 -58.33
N LEU A 226 16.70 -69.45 -57.32
CA LEU A 226 16.13 -70.71 -56.84
C LEU A 226 15.29 -71.40 -57.93
N LYS A 227 14.49 -70.65 -58.69
CA LYS A 227 13.75 -71.19 -59.85
C LYS A 227 14.68 -71.62 -60.99
N ALA A 228 15.75 -70.87 -61.26
CA ALA A 228 16.73 -71.18 -62.31
C ALA A 228 17.55 -72.44 -61.95
N THR A 229 18.02 -72.54 -60.71
CA THR A 229 18.78 -73.71 -60.23
C THR A 229 17.92 -74.96 -60.05
N THR A 230 16.69 -74.83 -59.53
CA THR A 230 15.75 -75.97 -59.51
C THR A 230 15.36 -76.40 -60.90
N LYS A 231 15.11 -75.47 -61.84
CA LYS A 231 14.86 -75.81 -63.24
C LYS A 231 16.07 -76.51 -63.88
N ALA A 232 17.28 -75.94 -63.76
CA ALA A 232 18.49 -76.55 -64.32
C ALA A 232 18.69 -77.97 -63.79
N ARG A 233 18.40 -78.20 -62.50
CA ARG A 233 18.47 -79.52 -61.88
C ARG A 233 17.34 -80.46 -62.30
N THR A 234 16.13 -79.97 -62.62
CA THR A 234 15.09 -80.82 -63.23
C THR A 234 15.41 -81.14 -64.68
N ASP A 235 15.94 -80.17 -65.44
CA ASP A 235 16.36 -80.37 -66.84
C ASP A 235 17.54 -81.37 -66.90
N GLU A 236 18.49 -81.30 -65.96
CA GLU A 236 19.58 -82.29 -65.77
C GLU A 236 19.06 -83.68 -65.37
N LEU A 237 18.13 -83.77 -64.41
CA LEU A 237 17.50 -85.05 -64.03
C LEU A 237 16.66 -85.66 -65.15
N ILE A 238 16.03 -84.84 -66.00
CA ILE A 238 15.34 -85.29 -67.21
C ILE A 238 16.36 -85.81 -68.22
N ALA A 239 17.45 -85.09 -68.48
CA ALA A 239 18.50 -85.53 -69.40
C ALA A 239 19.20 -86.84 -68.93
N ASP A 240 19.42 -87.01 -67.63
CA ASP A 240 19.93 -88.25 -67.03
C ASP A 240 18.91 -89.41 -67.15
N ALA A 241 17.62 -89.13 -66.94
CA ALA A 241 16.55 -90.13 -67.14
C ALA A 241 16.37 -90.50 -68.62
N GLU A 242 16.49 -89.55 -69.55
CA GLU A 242 16.48 -89.77 -71.00
C GLU A 242 17.71 -90.54 -71.47
N ALA A 243 18.90 -90.24 -70.94
CA ALA A 243 20.12 -90.99 -71.21
C ALA A 243 20.02 -92.45 -70.71
N LYS A 244 19.48 -92.66 -69.51
CA LYS A 244 19.21 -94.01 -68.96
C LYS A 244 18.12 -94.75 -69.73
N LEU A 245 17.11 -94.05 -70.25
CA LEU A 245 16.12 -94.63 -71.17
C LEU A 245 16.77 -95.02 -72.50
N ALA A 246 17.63 -94.16 -73.07
CA ALA A 246 18.36 -94.45 -74.29
C ALA A 246 19.27 -95.68 -74.10
N GLU A 247 20.08 -95.71 -73.04
CA GLU A 247 20.92 -96.86 -72.68
C GLU A 247 20.09 -98.14 -72.49
N ALA A 248 18.97 -98.07 -71.76
CA ALA A 248 18.06 -99.20 -71.60
C ALA A 248 17.41 -99.64 -72.93
N THR A 249 17.15 -98.73 -73.87
CA THR A 249 16.71 -99.12 -75.23
C THR A 249 17.84 -99.76 -76.04
N THR A 250 19.08 -99.28 -75.93
CA THR A 250 20.26 -99.88 -76.58
C THR A 250 20.50 -101.30 -76.07
N MET A 251 20.56 -101.50 -74.74
CA MET A 251 20.66 -102.83 -74.12
C MET A 251 19.47 -103.73 -74.51
N ARG A 252 18.27 -103.17 -74.70
CA ARG A 252 17.11 -103.92 -75.18
C ARG A 252 17.26 -104.33 -76.66
N SER A 253 17.77 -103.48 -77.55
CA SER A 253 18.08 -103.86 -78.93
C SER A 253 19.21 -104.89 -78.99
N GLU A 254 20.28 -104.74 -78.20
CA GLU A 254 21.36 -105.73 -78.09
C GLU A 254 20.85 -107.08 -77.56
N SER A 255 19.91 -107.07 -76.59
CA SER A 255 19.24 -108.28 -76.10
C SER A 255 18.36 -108.94 -77.18
N ILE A 256 17.72 -108.15 -78.06
CA ILE A 256 16.97 -108.66 -79.20
C ILE A 256 17.93 -109.22 -80.27
N GLU A 257 19.04 -108.57 -80.57
CA GLU A 257 20.08 -109.11 -81.47
C GLU A 257 20.71 -110.39 -80.93
N LEU A 258 21.00 -110.46 -79.63
CA LEU A 258 21.50 -111.68 -78.97
C LEU A 258 20.47 -112.80 -79.04
N ARG A 259 19.18 -112.52 -78.82
CA ARG A 259 18.10 -113.49 -79.02
C ARG A 259 18.01 -113.95 -80.48
N ASN A 260 18.18 -113.04 -81.45
CA ASN A 260 18.17 -113.40 -82.88
C ASN A 260 19.39 -114.27 -83.25
N ARG A 261 20.61 -113.92 -82.82
CA ARG A 261 21.82 -114.75 -83.03
C ARG A 261 21.71 -116.12 -82.36
N VAL A 262 21.07 -116.20 -81.18
CA VAL A 262 20.78 -117.48 -80.51
C VAL A 262 19.70 -118.28 -81.27
N ALA A 263 18.66 -117.62 -81.80
CA ALA A 263 17.65 -118.26 -82.65
C ALA A 263 18.25 -118.77 -83.97
N GLU A 264 19.13 -118.01 -84.63
CA GLU A 264 19.89 -118.43 -85.81
C GLU A 264 20.79 -119.63 -85.50
N ARG A 265 21.52 -119.61 -84.37
CA ARG A 265 22.32 -120.78 -83.94
C ARG A 265 21.45 -122.00 -83.62
N LEU A 266 20.29 -121.82 -83.01
CA LEU A 266 19.36 -122.91 -82.73
C LEU A 266 18.75 -123.46 -84.03
N ALA A 267 18.38 -122.59 -84.98
CA ALA A 267 17.90 -122.99 -86.30
C ALA A 267 18.96 -123.80 -87.05
N ALA A 268 20.20 -123.29 -87.16
CA ALA A 268 21.32 -124.00 -87.77
C ALA A 268 21.62 -125.34 -87.08
N SER A 269 21.49 -125.42 -85.75
CA SER A 269 21.64 -126.68 -85.00
C SER A 269 20.49 -127.65 -85.27
N HIS A 270 19.26 -127.16 -85.47
CA HIS A 270 18.10 -127.98 -85.78
C HIS A 270 18.17 -128.53 -87.22
N THR A 271 18.56 -127.70 -88.18
CA THR A 271 18.81 -128.14 -89.57
C THR A 271 19.92 -129.20 -89.61
N ALA A 272 21.04 -129.00 -88.91
CA ALA A 272 22.12 -129.98 -88.83
C ALA A 272 21.70 -131.32 -88.17
N LEU A 273 20.70 -131.30 -87.27
CA LEU A 273 20.11 -132.52 -86.70
C LEU A 273 19.13 -133.20 -87.68
N GLN A 274 18.35 -132.45 -88.46
CA GLN A 274 17.48 -133.02 -89.49
C GLN A 274 18.30 -133.68 -90.62
N ASP A 275 19.37 -133.03 -91.09
CA ASP A 275 20.28 -133.53 -92.12
C ASP A 275 20.97 -134.85 -91.68
N ALA A 276 21.17 -135.04 -90.37
CA ALA A 276 21.65 -136.29 -89.78
C ALA A 276 20.56 -137.38 -89.64
N LEU A 277 19.30 -136.98 -89.48
CA LEU A 277 18.14 -137.88 -89.32
C LEU A 277 17.57 -138.40 -90.65
N GLU A 278 17.70 -137.65 -91.76
CA GLU A 278 17.25 -138.10 -93.08
C GLU A 278 18.13 -139.23 -93.69
N ARG A 279 19.20 -139.66 -93.01
CA ARG A 279 19.94 -140.90 -93.31
C ARG A 279 19.41 -142.15 -92.57
N LEU A 280 18.10 -142.14 -92.30
CA LEU A 280 17.13 -143.26 -92.25
C LEU A 280 17.68 -144.68 -92.57
N GLY A 281 17.34 -145.74 -91.82
CA GLY A 281 16.38 -145.81 -90.70
C GLY A 281 16.29 -147.20 -90.01
N PRO A 282 15.09 -147.74 -89.71
CA PRO A 282 14.60 -147.85 -88.31
C PRO A 282 14.03 -149.26 -87.93
N PRO A 283 13.36 -149.50 -86.78
CA PRO A 283 13.32 -148.84 -85.44
C PRO A 283 13.76 -149.85 -84.31
N PRO A 284 13.57 -149.59 -82.98
CA PRO A 284 12.27 -149.75 -82.30
C PRO A 284 11.91 -148.72 -81.17
N GLU A 285 10.63 -148.78 -80.78
CA GLU A 285 9.89 -148.37 -79.54
C GLU A 285 10.70 -147.89 -78.30
N ALA A 286 10.43 -146.71 -77.71
CA ALA A 286 9.39 -146.33 -76.69
C ALA A 286 9.94 -146.40 -75.23
N GLU A 287 9.44 -145.75 -74.15
CA GLU A 287 8.20 -145.02 -73.80
C GLU A 287 8.48 -143.84 -72.79
N MET A 288 7.51 -142.89 -72.62
CA MET A 288 7.05 -142.20 -71.36
C MET A 288 8.06 -141.49 -70.40
N GLU A 289 7.74 -140.57 -69.45
CA GLU A 289 6.58 -139.72 -69.02
C GLU A 289 7.20 -138.49 -68.26
N ALA A 290 6.77 -137.22 -68.36
CA ALA A 290 5.58 -136.49 -67.84
C ALA A 290 5.68 -135.88 -66.40
N ALA A 291 4.87 -134.82 -66.17
CA ALA A 291 4.52 -134.16 -64.88
C ALA A 291 5.59 -133.34 -64.09
N ALA A 292 5.25 -132.41 -63.17
CA ALA A 292 4.13 -131.45 -63.10
C ALA A 292 4.30 -130.35 -62.00
N ALA A 293 3.80 -129.14 -62.28
CA ALA A 293 3.10 -128.18 -61.38
C ALA A 293 3.69 -127.56 -60.07
N ALA A 294 3.39 -126.24 -59.92
CA ALA A 294 2.92 -125.56 -58.69
C ALA A 294 3.94 -125.17 -57.56
N LYS A 295 3.73 -124.11 -56.73
CA LYS A 295 2.74 -122.99 -56.67
C LYS A 295 3.22 -121.88 -55.69
N LYS A 296 2.83 -120.61 -55.96
CA LYS A 296 2.53 -119.50 -54.99
C LYS A 296 3.68 -118.95 -54.09
N SER A 297 3.64 -117.72 -53.55
CA SER A 297 2.84 -116.49 -53.84
C SER A 297 3.33 -115.26 -53.04
N ALA A 298 3.15 -114.04 -53.59
CA ALA A 298 2.62 -112.76 -53.01
C ALA A 298 2.88 -112.37 -51.52
N LYS A 299 2.83 -111.10 -51.06
CA LYS A 299 2.46 -109.73 -51.55
C LYS A 299 3.17 -108.73 -50.58
N GLN A 300 3.48 -107.43 -50.79
CA GLN A 300 3.02 -106.34 -51.68
C GLN A 300 1.57 -105.85 -51.44
N PRO A 301 1.16 -104.67 -51.94
CA PRO A 301 1.87 -103.39 -51.81
C PRO A 301 1.00 -102.32 -51.12
N ALA A 302 1.66 -101.26 -50.67
CA ALA A 302 1.24 -99.85 -50.85
C ALA A 302 2.53 -99.02 -50.88
#